data_AF-A0A4P0Y2U9-F1
#
_entry.id   AF-A0A4P0Y2U9-F1
#
_cell.length_a   1.000
_cell.length_b   1.000
_cell.length_c   1.000
_cell.angle_alpha   90.00
_cell.angle_beta   90.00
_cell.angle_gamma   90.00
#
_symmetry.space_group_name_H-M   'P 1'
#
loop_
_entity.id
_entity.type
_entity.pdbx_description
1 polymer ?
#
loop_
_entity_poly.entity_id
_entity_poly.type
_entity_poly.pdbx_seq_one_letter_code
_entity_poly.pdbx_strand_id
1 'polypeptide(L)'
;MRENMTEFEFFMELRVNSVEQLGQVRLAILETNGQISVFYYPDEEVRAGLSILPAHCTTRYTTIPQEGIYACVRCSIVMAMQAGEKRICPRCANAEWSKASRAKRLT
;
A
#
# COMPACT_ATOMS: atom_id res chain seq x y z
N MET A 1 26.38 -13.85 1.28
CA MET A 1 25.16 -14.02 0.47
C MET A 1 24.34 -12.76 0.68
N ARG A 2 24.28 -11.83 -0.29
CA ARG A 2 23.31 -10.71 -0.21
C ARG A 2 22.00 -11.29 -0.71
N GLU A 3 21.20 -11.82 0.18
CA GLU A 3 19.84 -12.19 -0.18
C GLU A 3 19.07 -10.89 -0.42
N ASN A 4 18.65 -10.68 -1.65
CA ASN A 4 17.79 -9.55 -2.00
C ASN A 4 16.41 -9.84 -1.40
N MET A 5 15.95 -9.00 -0.48
CA MET A 5 14.60 -9.09 0.08
C MET A 5 13.56 -8.99 -1.05
N THR A 6 12.65 -9.95 -1.09
CA THR A 6 11.50 -9.96 -1.99
C THR A 6 10.44 -8.95 -1.55
N GLU A 7 9.56 -8.54 -2.47
CA GLU A 7 8.41 -7.67 -2.12
C GLU A 7 7.51 -8.30 -1.05
N PHE A 8 7.39 -9.63 -1.07
CA PHE A 8 6.61 -10.38 -0.09
C PHE A 8 7.21 -10.25 1.32
N GLU A 9 8.52 -10.47 1.46
CA GLU A 9 9.24 -10.29 2.72
C GLU A 9 9.19 -8.84 3.20
N PHE A 10 9.33 -7.88 2.29
CA PHE A 10 9.19 -6.46 2.63
C PHE A 10 7.82 -6.14 3.25
N PHE A 11 6.72 -6.60 2.64
CA PHE A 11 5.39 -6.38 3.21
C PHE A 11 5.15 -7.19 4.48
N MET A 12 5.77 -8.36 4.64
CA MET A 12 5.73 -9.09 5.90
C MET A 12 6.35 -8.28 7.04
N GLU A 13 7.55 -7.76 6.84
CA GLU A 13 8.26 -6.95 7.84
C GLU A 13 7.50 -5.67 8.19
N LEU A 14 6.89 -5.00 7.20
CA LEU A 14 6.02 -3.86 7.47
C LEU A 14 4.81 -4.24 8.34
N ARG A 15 4.17 -5.38 8.08
CA ARG A 15 3.04 -5.87 8.91
C ARG A 15 3.47 -6.23 10.32
N VAL A 16 4.65 -6.84 10.51
CA VAL A 16 5.23 -7.10 11.84
C VAL A 16 5.43 -5.78 12.60
N ASN A 17 5.79 -4.71 11.89
CA ASN A 17 5.86 -3.35 12.40
C ASN A 17 4.50 -2.63 12.48
N SER A 18 3.37 -3.37 12.51
CA SER A 18 2.01 -2.82 12.64
C SER A 18 1.62 -1.78 11.58
N VAL A 19 2.19 -1.90 10.37
CA VAL A 19 1.72 -1.16 9.20
C VAL A 19 0.56 -1.93 8.56
N GLU A 20 -0.58 -1.26 8.41
CA GLU A 20 -1.74 -1.80 7.69
C GLU A 20 -1.80 -1.28 6.25
N GLN A 21 -1.33 -0.04 6.03
CA GLN A 21 -1.39 0.63 4.74
C GLN A 21 -0.21 1.59 4.52
N LEU A 22 0.28 1.68 3.28
CA LEU A 22 1.54 2.34 2.96
C LEU A 22 1.58 3.85 3.22
N GLY A 23 0.43 4.52 3.28
CA GLY A 23 0.31 5.93 3.64
C GLY A 23 0.58 6.23 5.12
N GLN A 24 0.76 5.21 5.96
CA GLN A 24 1.27 5.35 7.34
C GLN A 24 2.79 5.53 7.40
N VAL A 25 3.52 5.06 6.37
CA VAL A 25 4.98 4.99 6.37
C VAL A 25 5.56 6.25 5.75
N ARG A 26 6.35 6.99 6.54
CA ARG A 26 7.12 8.14 6.08
C ARG A 26 8.46 7.73 5.48
N LEU A 27 9.12 6.75 6.10
CA LEU A 27 10.40 6.21 5.66
C LEU A 27 10.52 4.76 6.16
N ALA A 28 10.98 3.86 5.29
CA ALA A 28 11.39 2.52 5.65
C ALA A 28 12.82 2.30 5.15
N ILE A 29 13.69 1.80 6.02
CA ILE A 29 15.10 1.53 5.71
C ILE A 29 15.35 0.04 5.91
N LEU A 30 15.89 -0.63 4.89
CA LEU A 30 16.42 -1.98 5.02
C LEU A 30 17.83 -1.90 5.62
N GLU A 31 17.98 -2.42 6.84
CA GLU A 31 19.24 -2.44 7.56
C GLU A 31 20.15 -3.58 7.06
N THR A 32 21.45 -3.49 7.38
CA THR A 32 22.45 -4.48 6.96
C THR A 32 22.24 -5.86 7.56
N ASN A 33 21.48 -5.96 8.65
CA ASN A 33 21.09 -7.20 9.31
C ASN A 33 19.78 -7.80 8.76
N GLY A 34 19.18 -7.20 7.73
CA GLY A 34 17.93 -7.65 7.11
C GLY A 34 16.65 -7.15 7.79
N GLN A 35 16.75 -6.42 8.90
CA GLN A 35 15.58 -5.81 9.55
C GLN A 35 15.14 -4.53 8.82
N ILE A 36 13.88 -4.14 9.04
CA ILE A 36 13.35 -2.87 8.54
C ILE A 36 13.12 -1.90 9.70
N SER A 37 13.80 -0.76 9.64
CA SER A 37 13.48 0.40 10.47
C SER A 37 12.33 1.18 9.83
N VAL A 38 11.21 1.34 10.54
CA VAL A 38 10.02 2.05 10.04
C VAL A 38 9.81 3.36 10.81
N PHE A 39 9.74 4.47 10.07
CA PHE A 39 9.34 5.77 10.58
C PHE A 39 7.98 6.13 10.03
N TYR A 40 7.06 6.47 10.93
CA TYR A 40 5.67 6.70 10.60
C TYR A 40 5.37 8.19 10.45
N TYR A 41 4.32 8.50 9.70
CA TYR A 41 3.66 9.80 9.83
C TYR A 41 2.92 9.87 11.17
N PRO A 42 2.79 11.07 11.79
CA PRO A 42 1.81 11.26 12.84
C PRO A 42 0.39 11.08 12.29
N ASP A 43 -0.56 10.78 13.16
CA ASP A 43 -1.93 10.37 12.81
C ASP A 43 -2.68 11.38 11.94
N GLU A 44 -2.43 12.67 12.12
CA GLU A 44 -2.97 13.79 11.36
C GLU A 44 -2.37 13.93 9.96
N GLU A 45 -1.18 13.38 9.72
CA GLU A 45 -0.48 13.41 8.43
C GLU A 45 -0.60 12.10 7.65
N VAL A 46 -1.20 11.05 8.24
CA VAL A 46 -1.43 9.77 7.57
C VAL A 46 -2.18 9.98 6.26
N ARG A 47 -1.59 9.49 5.17
CA ARG A 47 -2.12 9.63 3.82
C ARG A 47 -2.97 8.42 3.48
N ALA A 48 -3.88 8.59 2.52
CA ALA A 48 -4.53 7.43 1.91
C ALA A 48 -3.48 6.59 1.17
N GLY A 49 -3.55 5.27 1.29
CA GLY A 49 -2.55 4.38 0.71
C GLY A 49 -3.05 2.98 0.41
N LEU A 50 -2.20 2.20 -0.24
CA LEU A 50 -2.44 0.79 -0.51
C LEU A 50 -2.45 0.01 0.81
N SER A 51 -3.52 -0.73 1.08
CA SER A 51 -3.52 -1.73 2.15
C SER A 51 -2.54 -2.85 1.80
N ILE A 52 -1.67 -3.19 2.75
CA ILE A 52 -0.66 -4.27 2.62
C ILE A 52 -1.11 -5.57 3.27
N LEU A 53 -2.39 -5.67 3.63
CA LEU A 53 -2.98 -6.92 4.11
C LEU A 53 -2.90 -7.99 3.00
N PRO A 54 -2.91 -9.28 3.37
CA PRO A 54 -2.94 -10.37 2.40
C PRO A 54 -4.04 -10.19 1.34
N ALA A 55 -3.80 -10.69 0.12
CA ALA A 55 -4.69 -10.47 -1.01
C ALA A 55 -6.12 -10.99 -0.78
N HIS A 56 -6.31 -12.02 0.05
CA HIS A 56 -7.65 -12.52 0.41
C HIS A 56 -8.42 -11.59 1.36
N CYS A 57 -7.74 -10.65 2.01
CA CYS A 57 -8.34 -9.62 2.85
C CYS A 57 -8.66 -8.32 2.08
N THR A 58 -8.14 -8.17 0.85
CA THR A 58 -8.28 -6.95 0.04
C THR A 58 -8.95 -7.22 -1.29
N THR A 59 -10.10 -6.59 -1.52
CA THR A 59 -10.77 -6.65 -2.81
C THR A 59 -10.01 -5.84 -3.86
N ARG A 60 -9.86 -6.43 -5.06
CA ARG A 60 -9.24 -5.79 -6.23
C ARG A 60 -10.27 -5.56 -7.31
N TYR A 61 -10.09 -4.49 -8.06
CA TYR A 61 -11.02 -4.00 -9.06
C TYR A 61 -10.29 -3.66 -10.35
N THR A 62 -10.81 -4.16 -11.47
CA THR A 62 -10.49 -3.66 -12.81
C THR A 62 -11.55 -2.68 -13.32
N THR A 63 -12.74 -2.71 -12.72
CA THR A 63 -13.84 -1.75 -12.90
C THR A 63 -14.22 -1.19 -11.54
N ILE A 64 -14.20 0.12 -11.40
CA ILE A 64 -14.42 0.78 -10.12
C ILE A 64 -15.90 0.67 -9.69
N PRO A 65 -16.20 0.11 -8.50
CA PRO A 65 -17.60 -0.10 -8.09
C PRO A 65 -18.29 1.17 -7.59
N GLN A 66 -17.54 2.12 -7.03
CA GLN A 66 -18.06 3.37 -6.47
C GLN A 66 -17.05 4.50 -6.68
N GLU A 67 -17.52 5.74 -6.70
CA GLU A 67 -16.61 6.89 -6.64
C GLU A 67 -15.77 6.83 -5.36
N GLY A 68 -14.49 7.18 -5.48
CA GLY A 68 -13.59 7.25 -4.34
C GLY A 68 -12.11 7.33 -4.72
N ILE A 69 -11.28 7.10 -3.70
CA ILE A 69 -9.83 7.07 -3.82
C ILE A 69 -9.35 5.62 -3.88
N TYR A 70 -8.56 5.31 -4.90
CA TYR A 70 -8.05 3.97 -5.18
C TYR A 70 -6.54 3.98 -5.27
N ALA A 71 -5.93 2.87 -4.85
CA ALA A 71 -4.50 2.65 -4.93
C ALA A 71 -4.20 1.55 -5.96
N CYS A 72 -3.20 1.79 -6.81
CA CYS A 72 -2.71 0.75 -7.71
C CYS A 72 -2.07 -0.36 -6.87
N VAL A 73 -2.51 -1.61 -7.04
CA VAL A 73 -2.01 -2.74 -6.24
C VAL A 73 -0.54 -3.09 -6.51
N ARG A 74 0.02 -2.60 -7.63
CA ARG A 74 1.40 -2.88 -8.03
C ARG A 74 2.39 -1.78 -7.64
N CYS A 75 2.03 -0.52 -7.79
CA CYS A 75 2.96 0.59 -7.55
C CYS A 75 2.50 1.54 -6.45
N SER A 76 1.36 1.29 -5.82
CA SER A 76 0.77 2.09 -4.75
C SER A 76 0.46 3.55 -5.08
N ILE A 77 0.49 3.97 -6.37
CA ILE A 77 -0.03 5.30 -6.73
C ILE A 77 -1.51 5.41 -6.34
N VAL A 78 -1.88 6.54 -5.78
CA VAL A 78 -3.23 6.81 -5.29
C VAL A 78 -3.92 7.82 -6.19
N MET A 79 -5.15 7.55 -6.61
CA MET A 79 -5.91 8.37 -7.54
C MET A 79 -7.39 8.42 -7.18
N ALA A 80 -8.03 9.55 -7.46
CA ALA A 80 -9.49 9.64 -7.49
C ALA A 80 -10.03 9.00 -8.77
N MET A 81 -11.11 8.22 -8.63
CA MET A 81 -11.75 7.48 -9.71
C MET A 81 -13.27 7.46 -9.54
N GLN A 82 -13.98 7.38 -10.67
CA GLN A 82 -15.44 7.39 -10.71
C GLN A 82 -16.02 5.97 -10.80
N ALA A 83 -17.27 5.80 -10.37
CA ALA A 83 -17.97 4.53 -10.53
C ALA A 83 -18.05 4.12 -12.02
N GLY A 84 -17.85 2.83 -12.31
CA GLY A 84 -17.82 2.27 -13.66
C GLY A 84 -16.50 2.49 -14.42
N GLU A 85 -15.56 3.26 -13.87
CA GLU A 85 -14.30 3.55 -14.54
C GLU A 85 -13.41 2.31 -14.69
N LYS A 86 -12.79 2.16 -15.87
CA LYS A 86 -11.75 1.17 -16.16
C LYS A 86 -10.47 1.90 -16.58
N ARG A 87 -9.61 2.20 -15.61
CA ARG A 87 -8.37 2.97 -15.85
C ARG A 87 -7.16 2.06 -15.75
N ILE A 88 -6.20 2.25 -16.66
CA ILE A 88 -4.86 1.68 -16.54
C ILE A 88 -4.00 2.63 -15.70
N CYS A 89 -3.25 2.09 -14.75
CA CYS A 89 -2.37 2.87 -13.89
C CYS A 89 -1.37 3.68 -14.73
N PRO A 90 -1.35 5.02 -14.62
CA PRO A 90 -0.49 5.85 -15.46
C PRO A 90 1.00 5.72 -15.10
N ARG A 91 1.33 5.17 -13.93
CA ARG A 91 2.71 5.00 -13.45
C ARG A 91 3.33 3.66 -13.82
N CYS A 92 2.55 2.57 -13.84
CA CYS A 92 3.10 1.21 -14.04
C CYS A 92 2.29 0.32 -14.99
N ALA A 93 1.31 0.88 -15.68
CA ALA A 93 0.43 0.18 -16.63
C ALA A 93 -0.40 -0.99 -16.05
N ASN A 94 -0.47 -1.14 -14.72
CA ASN A 94 -1.30 -2.15 -14.09
C ASN A 94 -2.80 -1.79 -14.19
N ALA A 95 -3.65 -2.79 -14.43
CA ALA A 95 -5.10 -2.59 -14.54
C ALA A 95 -5.87 -2.78 -13.23
N GLU A 96 -5.23 -3.35 -12.21
CA GLU A 96 -5.87 -3.65 -10.93
C GLU A 96 -5.66 -2.53 -9.90
N TRP A 97 -6.73 -2.24 -9.19
CA TRP A 97 -6.83 -1.22 -8.15
C TRP A 97 -7.47 -1.80 -6.89
N SER A 98 -7.13 -1.27 -5.73
CA SER A 98 -7.85 -1.51 -4.48
C SER A 98 -8.33 -0.20 -3.91
N LYS A 99 -9.37 -0.21 -3.08
CA LYS A 99 -9.80 1.00 -2.36
C LYS A 99 -8.66 1.45 -1.45
N ALA A 100 -8.26 2.72 -1.53
CA ALA A 100 -7.19 3.23 -0.67
C ALA A 100 -7.68 3.26 0.79
N SER A 101 -6.86 2.77 1.71
CA SER A 101 -7.15 2.81 3.14
C SER A 101 -6.66 4.13 3.74
N ARG A 102 -7.38 4.60 4.76
CA ARG A 102 -6.99 5.71 5.64
C ARG A 102 -6.83 5.26 7.09
N ALA A 103 -6.68 3.94 7.30
CA ALA A 103 -6.44 3.39 8.62
C ALA A 103 -5.21 4.05 9.25
N LYS A 104 -5.34 4.40 10.53
CA LYS A 104 -4.26 4.87 11.39
C LYS A 104 -3.67 3.69 12.14
N ARG A 105 -2.48 3.84 12.70
CA ARG A 105 -1.88 2.79 13.51
C ARG A 105 -2.63 2.72 14.84
N LEU A 106 -2.95 1.51 15.30
CA LEU A 106 -3.42 1.32 16.68
C LEU A 106 -2.22 1.44 17.61
N THR A 107 -2.23 2.43 18.50
CA THR A 107 -1.22 2.65 19.54
C THR A 107 -1.71 2.21 20.90
#